data_AF-A0A7C1YU89-F1
#
_entry.id   AF-A0A7C1YU89-F1
#
_cell.length_a   1.000
_cell.length_b   1.000
_cell.length_c   1.000
_cell.angle_alpha   90.00
_cell.angle_beta   90.00
_cell.angle_gamma   90.00
#
_symmetry.space_group_name_H-M   'P 1'
#
loop_
_entity.id
_entity.type
_entity.pdbx_description
1 polymer ?
#
loop_
_entity_poly.entity_id
_entity_poly.type
_entity_poly.pdbx_seq_one_letter_code
_entity_poly.pdbx_strand_id
1 'polypeptide(L)'
;MFSSSTVDSTPVGHGTAVGSESDVEGRSERGAPSPISGTMAPPPRSSWASWSRRVARERAHRRRSPTPSGGTRTDENLPADLHVEPGDIDHAKEPEPMRTSLRIYTWNRVTSDSEAAGEAPAGSAFGRQLGLLRRWGNIVDLESATDRLFRGLALPPRAVALTFDEGYRDQLEVAVPLLEDLGLAATFFLTTGFLDRRTVPWWERLAWDVERSPRPDVEFHGLVVPLENTSIAVRQLGDLLGRMTVPSREAALDRLEELLEVDSKFDGDSLLMDWDDATALASRGMNIGSHSDMHPVMIAETEAAQHHDLVAAAKSLRQNLSVPVRSVAYPHGEEGNFDRKARRAARAAGHRYALCAIPGVNRPSAPPMALRRVSAGLDHPRLAVMARSWPRGEKLVRRRKGVDSGG
;
A
#
# COMPACT_ATOMS: atom_id res chain seq x y z
N MET A 1 -18.49 -75.09 23.12
CA MET A 1 -19.68 -75.59 22.41
C MET A 1 -19.60 -75.09 20.98
N PHE A 2 -19.42 -76.04 20.05
CA PHE A 2 -19.67 -76.07 18.60
C PHE A 2 -19.89 -74.73 17.86
N SER A 3 -19.35 -74.45 16.67
CA SER A 3 -18.47 -75.12 15.69
C SER A 3 -18.30 -74.04 14.59
N SER A 4 -17.11 -73.69 14.07
CA SER A 4 -16.40 -74.35 12.93
C SER A 4 -17.31 -74.63 11.73
N SER A 5 -16.98 -74.43 10.46
CA SER A 5 -15.84 -73.95 9.64
C SER A 5 -16.43 -73.96 8.18
N THR A 6 -15.85 -73.50 7.07
CA THR A 6 -14.58 -73.89 6.41
C THR A 6 -14.51 -73.06 5.10
N VAL A 7 -13.43 -72.34 4.73
CA VAL A 7 -12.27 -72.70 3.85
C VAL A 7 -12.71 -73.42 2.55
N ASP A 8 -12.17 -73.29 1.33
CA ASP A 8 -10.91 -72.88 0.68
C ASP A 8 -11.25 -72.83 -0.85
N SER A 9 -10.53 -72.27 -1.84
CA SER A 9 -9.23 -72.70 -2.37
C SER A 9 -8.81 -71.78 -3.53
N THR A 10 -7.50 -71.66 -3.73
CA THR A 10 -6.75 -70.92 -4.76
C THR A 10 -6.45 -71.79 -6.02
N PRO A 11 -5.40 -71.57 -6.86
CA PRO A 11 -5.33 -70.72 -8.07
C PRO A 11 -4.85 -71.48 -9.36
N VAL A 12 -4.36 -70.72 -10.36
CA VAL A 12 -3.46 -71.09 -11.51
C VAL A 12 -4.12 -71.38 -12.88
N GLY A 13 -3.61 -70.73 -13.95
CA GLY A 13 -3.73 -71.24 -15.32
C GLY A 13 -3.41 -70.25 -16.44
N HIS A 14 -2.25 -70.42 -17.08
CA HIS A 14 -1.70 -69.69 -18.23
C HIS A 14 -2.56 -69.66 -19.51
N GLY A 15 -2.33 -68.64 -20.35
CA GLY A 15 -2.69 -68.64 -21.78
C GLY A 15 -2.05 -67.48 -22.55
N THR A 16 -0.93 -67.77 -23.20
CA THR A 16 -0.12 -66.91 -24.09
C THR A 16 -0.64 -66.88 -25.54
N ALA A 17 -0.11 -65.91 -26.30
CA ALA A 17 0.12 -65.86 -27.76
C ALA A 17 -0.79 -64.89 -28.57
N VAL A 18 -0.24 -63.76 -29.07
CA VAL A 18 0.38 -63.56 -30.43
C VAL A 18 -0.71 -63.35 -31.50
N GLY A 19 -0.72 -62.38 -32.42
CA GLY A 19 0.23 -61.36 -32.88
C GLY A 19 -0.33 -60.70 -34.17
N SER A 20 0.52 -59.97 -34.90
CA SER A 20 0.33 -59.22 -36.18
C SER A 20 -0.31 -57.83 -36.03
N GLU A 21 0.39 -56.69 -36.13
CA GLU A 21 1.30 -56.14 -37.18
C GLU A 21 0.69 -56.12 -38.58
N SER A 22 0.42 -54.91 -39.08
CA SER A 22 0.96 -54.44 -40.37
C SER A 22 0.69 -52.95 -40.57
N ASP A 23 1.78 -52.21 -40.74
CA ASP A 23 1.91 -50.86 -41.28
C ASP A 23 1.27 -50.69 -42.66
N VAL A 24 0.80 -49.47 -42.97
CA VAL A 24 1.02 -48.83 -44.29
C VAL A 24 1.14 -47.31 -44.11
N GLU A 25 2.28 -46.78 -44.55
CA GLU A 25 2.59 -45.37 -44.73
C GLU A 25 1.66 -44.67 -45.73
N GLY A 26 1.35 -43.40 -45.47
CA GLY A 26 0.61 -42.55 -46.40
C GLY A 26 0.91 -41.07 -46.18
N ARG A 27 2.02 -40.60 -46.79
CA ARG A 27 2.32 -39.18 -47.02
C ARG A 27 1.12 -38.47 -47.66
N SER A 28 0.64 -37.38 -47.06
CA SER A 28 0.16 -36.24 -47.84
C SER A 28 0.42 -34.93 -47.09
N GLU A 29 1.38 -34.18 -47.61
CA GLU A 29 1.53 -32.75 -47.41
C GLU A 29 0.20 -32.05 -47.67
N ARG A 30 -0.24 -31.16 -46.77
CA ARG A 30 -1.07 -29.99 -47.09
C ARG A 30 -1.18 -29.06 -45.88
N GLY A 31 -0.59 -27.87 -46.03
CA GLY A 31 -1.13 -26.62 -45.48
C GLY A 31 -0.71 -26.24 -44.06
N ALA A 32 0.44 -25.58 -43.94
CA ALA A 32 0.67 -24.60 -42.87
C ALA A 32 -0.36 -23.46 -43.00
N PRO A 33 -0.99 -22.97 -41.92
CA PRO A 33 -1.71 -21.70 -41.99
C PRO A 33 -0.69 -20.56 -41.93
N SER A 34 -0.54 -19.85 -43.05
CA SER A 34 0.13 -18.54 -43.08
C SER A 34 -0.61 -17.53 -42.19
N PRO A 35 0.11 -16.56 -41.61
CA PRO A 35 -0.44 -15.61 -40.66
C PRO A 35 -1.40 -14.65 -41.38
N ILE A 36 -2.63 -14.57 -40.89
CA ILE A 36 -3.56 -13.52 -41.29
C ILE A 36 -2.96 -12.20 -40.80
N SER A 37 -2.40 -11.48 -41.75
CA SER A 37 -1.97 -10.10 -41.61
C SER A 37 -3.22 -9.23 -41.57
N GLY A 38 -3.83 -9.14 -40.38
CA GLY A 38 -4.82 -8.14 -40.05
C GLY A 38 -4.17 -7.15 -39.11
N THR A 39 -3.69 -6.02 -39.63
CA THR A 39 -3.41 -4.82 -38.83
C THR A 39 -4.73 -4.39 -38.17
N MET A 40 -5.01 -4.91 -36.98
CA MET A 40 -5.95 -4.29 -36.05
C MET A 40 -5.32 -2.98 -35.61
N ALA A 41 -5.95 -1.87 -35.98
CA ALA A 41 -5.62 -0.57 -35.43
C ALA A 41 -5.66 -0.66 -33.89
N PRO A 42 -4.73 -0.01 -33.17
CA PRO A 42 -4.75 0.00 -31.73
C PRO A 42 -6.11 0.56 -31.25
N PRO A 43 -6.69 0.01 -30.16
CA PRO A 43 -7.91 0.57 -29.60
C PRO A 43 -7.71 2.06 -29.30
N PRO A 44 -8.75 2.90 -29.46
CA PRO A 44 -8.61 4.33 -29.26
C PRO A 44 -8.11 4.61 -27.84
N ARG A 45 -7.10 5.48 -27.75
CA ARG A 45 -6.54 6.04 -26.51
C ARG A 45 -7.67 6.42 -25.55
N SER A 46 -7.53 6.03 -24.30
CA SER A 46 -8.48 6.26 -23.21
C SER A 46 -9.14 7.65 -23.29
N SER A 47 -10.47 7.64 -23.26
CA SER A 47 -11.35 8.81 -23.39
C SER A 47 -11.25 9.77 -22.19
N TRP A 48 -10.49 9.43 -21.15
CA TRP A 48 -10.14 10.29 -20.00
C TRP A 48 -9.38 11.57 -20.41
N ALA A 49 -8.62 11.55 -21.51
CA ALA A 49 -7.91 12.74 -22.01
C ALA A 49 -8.82 13.79 -22.69
N SER A 50 -10.08 13.43 -22.98
CA SER A 50 -11.05 14.29 -23.69
C SER A 50 -11.90 15.15 -22.73
N TRP A 51 -12.15 14.65 -21.53
CA TRP A 51 -12.97 15.30 -20.49
C TRP A 51 -12.21 16.42 -19.74
N SER A 52 -10.93 16.21 -19.45
CA SER A 52 -10.07 17.10 -18.65
C SER A 52 -9.81 18.49 -19.26
N ARG A 53 -9.98 18.66 -20.58
CA ARG A 53 -9.88 19.97 -21.24
C ARG A 53 -11.07 20.90 -21.01
N ARG A 54 -12.25 20.37 -20.65
CA ARG A 54 -13.48 21.16 -20.48
C ARG A 54 -13.58 21.76 -19.06
N VAL A 55 -13.18 21.00 -18.03
CA VAL A 55 -13.25 21.42 -16.62
C VAL A 55 -12.19 22.49 -16.26
N ALA A 56 -11.04 22.51 -16.94
CA ALA A 56 -9.99 23.51 -16.70
C ALA A 56 -10.37 24.94 -17.17
N ARG A 57 -11.28 25.08 -18.15
CA ARG A 57 -11.68 26.40 -18.69
C ARG A 57 -12.71 27.12 -17.81
N GLU A 58 -13.52 26.41 -17.03
CA GLU A 58 -14.59 27.02 -16.23
C GLU A 58 -14.11 27.60 -14.88
N ARG A 59 -12.93 27.20 -14.39
CA ARG A 59 -12.36 27.73 -13.13
C ARG A 59 -11.55 29.04 -13.31
N ALA A 60 -11.24 29.45 -14.53
CA ALA A 60 -10.42 30.64 -14.81
C ALA A 60 -11.20 31.98 -14.84
N HIS A 61 -12.54 31.96 -14.74
CA HIS A 61 -13.38 33.16 -14.86
C HIS A 61 -13.96 33.72 -13.56
N ARG A 62 -13.63 33.13 -12.40
CA ARG A 62 -14.07 33.67 -11.10
C ARG A 62 -12.88 33.88 -10.17
N ARG A 63 -12.14 34.97 -10.38
CA ARG A 63 -11.39 35.73 -9.36
C ARG A 63 -10.68 36.91 -10.03
N ARG A 64 -11.33 38.08 -10.04
CA ARG A 64 -10.70 39.39 -10.24
C ARG A 64 -11.05 40.28 -9.04
N SER A 65 -10.06 40.53 -8.19
CA SER A 65 -9.71 41.76 -7.41
C SER A 65 -10.76 42.45 -6.51
N PRO A 66 -10.40 43.43 -5.63
CA PRO A 66 -9.09 44.00 -5.29
C PRO A 66 -8.74 44.09 -3.78
N THR A 67 -7.46 44.44 -3.54
CA THR A 67 -6.77 44.86 -2.29
C THR A 67 -7.32 46.13 -1.63
N PRO A 68 -6.95 46.38 -0.35
CA PRO A 68 -6.23 47.64 -0.07
C PRO A 68 -5.03 47.55 0.90
N SER A 69 -4.12 48.52 0.68
CA SER A 69 -3.05 49.14 1.51
C SER A 69 -3.44 49.39 2.98
N GLY A 70 -2.56 49.61 3.97
CA GLY A 70 -1.16 50.02 4.09
C GLY A 70 -1.04 50.79 5.44
N GLY A 71 0.12 50.81 6.11
CA GLY A 71 0.31 51.63 7.31
C GLY A 71 1.47 51.23 8.23
N THR A 72 2.55 52.02 8.17
CA THR A 72 3.74 52.02 9.05
C THR A 72 3.50 52.80 10.34
N ARG A 73 4.13 52.41 11.46
CA ARG A 73 4.46 53.33 12.57
C ARG A 73 5.66 52.84 13.41
N THR A 74 6.43 53.80 13.88
CA THR A 74 7.77 53.79 14.47
C THR A 74 7.79 53.84 16.01
N ASP A 75 8.97 53.46 16.53
CA ASP A 75 9.74 53.98 17.69
C ASP A 75 9.40 53.74 19.17
N GLU A 76 10.52 53.46 19.88
CA GLU A 76 10.94 53.86 21.23
C GLU A 76 10.22 53.33 22.49
N ASN A 77 10.93 52.50 23.28
CA ASN A 77 11.44 52.88 24.62
C ASN A 77 12.17 51.72 25.35
N LEU A 78 13.38 52.01 25.83
CA LEU A 78 14.13 51.28 26.86
C LEU A 78 14.02 52.08 28.17
N PRO A 79 14.05 51.42 29.35
CA PRO A 79 15.04 51.86 30.35
C PRO A 79 15.73 50.75 31.15
N ALA A 80 17.03 50.99 31.37
CA ALA A 80 17.89 50.82 32.55
C ALA A 80 17.75 49.62 33.51
N ASP A 81 18.80 48.81 33.51
CA ASP A 81 19.68 48.45 34.65
C ASP A 81 19.06 48.23 36.05
N LEU A 82 19.03 46.96 36.46
CA LEU A 82 19.13 46.55 37.87
C LEU A 82 20.06 45.34 37.97
N HIS A 83 21.22 45.55 38.59
CA HIS A 83 22.15 44.52 39.04
C HIS A 83 21.52 43.67 40.14
N VAL A 84 21.66 42.34 40.06
CA VAL A 84 21.49 41.40 41.18
C VAL A 84 22.70 40.45 41.19
N GLU A 85 23.31 40.34 42.36
CA GLU A 85 24.46 39.51 42.74
C GLU A 85 24.24 38.00 42.53
N PRO A 86 25.32 37.19 42.42
CA PRO A 86 25.25 35.78 42.10
C PRO A 86 24.98 34.92 43.34
N GLY A 87 23.86 34.20 43.36
CA GLY A 87 23.55 33.23 44.41
C GLY A 87 22.30 32.42 44.09
N ASP A 88 22.49 31.12 44.00
CA ASP A 88 21.49 30.05 44.08
C ASP A 88 20.41 29.99 42.99
N ILE A 89 20.76 29.33 41.88
CA ILE A 89 19.78 28.69 41.00
C ILE A 89 19.96 27.17 41.09
N ASP A 90 19.22 26.63 42.04
CA ASP A 90 18.15 25.67 41.84
C ASP A 90 18.36 24.58 40.77
N HIS A 91 18.24 23.34 41.26
CA HIS A 91 18.24 22.04 40.60
C HIS A 91 18.43 22.02 39.07
N ALA A 92 19.49 21.30 38.66
CA ALA A 92 19.71 20.82 37.30
C ALA A 92 18.37 20.55 36.59
N LYS A 93 18.05 21.37 35.58
CA LYS A 93 16.99 21.04 34.62
C LYS A 93 17.33 19.65 34.09
N GLU A 94 16.48 18.68 34.43
CA GLU A 94 16.49 17.37 33.81
C GLU A 94 16.58 17.55 32.28
N PRO A 95 17.43 16.78 31.58
CA PRO A 95 17.54 16.90 30.14
C PRO A 95 16.16 16.58 29.52
N GLU A 96 15.66 17.52 28.71
CA GLU A 96 14.48 17.39 27.83
C GLU A 96 14.22 15.93 27.39
N PRO A 97 12.98 15.40 27.52
CA PRO A 97 12.71 13.98 27.30
C PRO A 97 13.15 13.55 25.90
N MET A 98 13.99 12.53 25.85
CA MET A 98 14.65 12.02 24.64
C MET A 98 13.70 11.89 23.46
N ARG A 99 14.09 12.55 22.36
CA ARG A 99 13.40 12.62 21.07
C ARG A 99 13.21 11.22 20.45
N THR A 100 12.09 10.57 20.78
CA THR A 100 11.79 9.16 20.45
C THR A 100 10.44 9.03 19.74
N SER A 101 10.25 9.74 18.63
CA SER A 101 9.00 9.68 17.88
C SER A 101 9.21 9.33 16.42
N LEU A 102 8.48 8.34 15.91
CA LEU A 102 8.49 7.91 14.52
C LEU A 102 7.15 8.25 13.86
N ARG A 103 7.20 8.96 12.75
CA ARG A 103 6.04 9.10 11.84
C ARG A 103 6.21 8.12 10.68
N ILE A 104 5.11 7.54 10.22
CA ILE A 104 5.10 6.59 9.12
C ILE A 104 4.07 7.09 8.11
N TYR A 105 4.48 7.27 6.86
CA TYR A 105 3.60 7.67 5.77
C TYR A 105 3.37 6.49 4.83
N THR A 106 2.13 6.32 4.37
CA THR A 106 1.77 5.28 3.40
C THR A 106 1.22 5.85 2.11
N TRP A 107 1.54 5.19 1.01
CA TRP A 107 0.97 5.39 -0.33
C TRP A 107 0.47 4.04 -0.86
N ASN A 108 -0.59 4.07 -1.65
CA ASN A 108 -1.10 2.88 -2.34
C ASN A 108 -0.57 2.84 -3.77
N ARG A 109 -0.75 3.94 -4.52
CA ARG A 109 -0.29 4.06 -5.91
C ARG A 109 0.52 5.31 -6.14
N VAL A 110 1.42 5.27 -7.12
CA VAL A 110 2.14 6.43 -7.64
C VAL A 110 2.10 6.38 -9.16
N THR A 111 1.13 7.05 -9.76
CA THR A 111 0.87 6.91 -11.20
C THR A 111 1.90 7.66 -12.05
N SER A 112 2.00 7.29 -13.32
CA SER A 112 2.76 8.07 -14.28
C SER A 112 2.14 9.46 -14.47
N ASP A 113 2.93 10.47 -14.84
CA ASP A 113 2.40 11.82 -15.10
C ASP A 113 1.39 11.85 -16.27
N SER A 114 1.47 10.89 -17.20
CA SER A 114 0.50 10.72 -18.29
C SER A 114 -0.83 10.10 -17.85
N GLU A 115 -0.84 9.39 -16.72
CA GLU A 115 -2.00 8.68 -16.18
C GLU A 115 -2.53 9.35 -14.91
N ALA A 116 -2.12 10.58 -14.65
CA ALA A 116 -2.53 11.35 -13.48
C ALA A 116 -4.06 11.52 -13.43
N ALA A 117 -4.72 10.65 -12.67
CA ALA A 117 -6.15 10.63 -12.43
C ALA A 117 -6.43 10.03 -11.03
N GLY A 118 -7.60 10.34 -10.46
CA GLY A 118 -8.01 9.80 -9.16
C GLY A 118 -7.21 10.37 -7.98
N GLU A 119 -7.09 9.57 -6.91
CA GLU A 119 -6.54 9.97 -5.59
C GLU A 119 -5.05 9.66 -5.38
N ALA A 120 -4.39 9.08 -6.39
CA ALA A 120 -2.97 8.74 -6.35
C ALA A 120 -2.10 9.89 -6.90
N PRO A 121 -1.00 10.27 -6.23
CA PRO A 121 -0.11 11.30 -6.76
C PRO A 121 0.62 10.78 -8.00
N ALA A 122 0.64 11.60 -9.04
CA ALA A 122 1.53 11.39 -10.18
C ALA A 122 3.01 11.49 -9.76
N GLY A 123 3.92 10.87 -10.52
CA GLY A 123 5.36 10.86 -10.26
C GLY A 123 5.95 12.24 -9.93
N SER A 124 5.60 13.28 -10.69
CA SER A 124 6.06 14.64 -10.39
C SER A 124 5.53 15.20 -9.06
N ALA A 125 4.30 14.87 -8.69
CA ALA A 125 3.70 15.26 -7.42
C ALA A 125 4.32 14.49 -6.25
N PHE A 126 4.53 13.18 -6.42
CA PHE A 126 5.21 12.34 -5.46
C PHE A 126 6.65 12.80 -5.22
N GLY A 127 7.43 13.11 -6.27
CA GLY A 127 8.76 13.70 -6.13
C GLY A 127 8.78 15.00 -5.32
N ARG A 128 7.78 15.88 -5.50
CA ARG A 128 7.62 17.08 -4.66
C ARG A 128 7.32 16.73 -3.20
N GLN A 129 6.49 15.70 -2.96
CA GLN A 129 6.22 15.22 -1.59
C GLN A 129 7.49 14.69 -0.92
N LEU A 130 8.30 13.88 -1.63
CA LEU A 130 9.58 13.38 -1.11
C LEU A 130 10.55 14.52 -0.79
N GLY A 131 10.72 15.49 -1.69
CA GLY A 131 11.57 16.66 -1.45
C GLY A 131 11.13 17.46 -0.22
N LEU A 132 9.82 17.57 -0.02
CA LEU A 132 9.23 18.24 1.13
C LEU A 132 9.49 17.48 2.45
N LEU A 133 9.31 16.15 2.44
CA LEU A 133 9.60 15.29 3.59
C LEU A 133 11.09 15.33 3.95
N ARG A 134 12.01 15.26 2.97
CA ARG A 134 13.46 15.39 3.20
C ARG A 134 13.86 16.74 3.79
N ARG A 135 13.17 17.82 3.39
CA ARG A 135 13.44 19.16 3.92
C ARG A 135 13.05 19.31 5.39
N TRP A 136 12.07 18.53 5.85
CA TRP A 136 11.50 18.69 7.19
C TRP A 136 11.77 17.55 8.14
N GLY A 137 12.11 16.37 7.64
CA GLY A 137 12.30 15.14 8.38
C GLY A 137 13.58 14.42 8.00
N ASN A 138 13.97 13.47 8.84
CA ASN A 138 15.02 12.50 8.53
C ASN A 138 14.32 11.21 8.09
N ILE A 139 14.44 10.87 6.81
CA ILE A 139 13.92 9.60 6.30
C ILE A 139 14.77 8.47 6.88
N VAL A 140 14.12 7.47 7.46
CA VAL A 140 14.76 6.34 8.13
C VAL A 140 14.19 5.02 7.63
N ASP A 141 15.00 3.98 7.69
CA ASP A 141 14.53 2.60 7.54
C ASP A 141 13.47 2.27 8.61
N LEU A 142 12.34 1.70 8.19
CA LEU A 142 11.19 1.45 9.07
C LEU A 142 11.55 0.48 10.20
N GLU A 143 12.12 -0.67 9.87
CA GLU A 143 12.32 -1.74 10.83
C GLU A 143 13.42 -1.38 11.82
N SER A 144 14.54 -0.84 11.34
CA SER A 144 15.64 -0.35 12.19
C SER A 144 15.20 0.79 13.11
N ALA A 145 14.40 1.73 12.61
CA ALA A 145 13.85 2.81 13.44
C ALA A 145 12.86 2.27 14.49
N THR A 146 12.03 1.32 14.13
CA THR A 146 11.06 0.71 15.04
C THR A 146 11.76 -0.13 16.13
N ASP A 147 12.82 -0.85 15.76
CA ASP A 147 13.71 -1.54 16.68
C ASP A 147 14.31 -0.60 17.72
N ARG A 148 14.87 0.53 17.27
CA ARG A 148 15.44 1.55 18.16
C ARG A 148 14.38 2.16 19.06
N LEU A 149 13.21 2.48 18.51
CA LEU A 149 12.08 3.07 19.23
C LEU A 149 11.68 2.21 20.44
N PHE A 150 11.53 0.90 20.23
CA PHE A 150 11.12 -0.03 21.29
C PHE A 150 12.24 -0.40 22.26
N ARG A 151 13.50 -0.20 21.88
CA ARG A 151 14.64 -0.29 22.81
C ARG A 151 14.86 0.99 23.63
N GLY A 152 14.01 2.01 23.47
CA GLY A 152 14.19 3.31 24.11
C GLY A 152 15.40 4.11 23.58
N LEU A 153 15.94 3.73 22.42
CA LEU A 153 17.08 4.39 21.83
C LEU A 153 16.64 5.63 21.05
N ALA A 154 17.49 6.67 21.06
CA ALA A 154 17.22 7.89 20.32
C ALA A 154 17.08 7.63 18.81
N LEU A 155 16.08 8.28 18.21
CA LEU A 155 15.92 8.37 16.76
C LEU A 155 16.48 9.70 16.25
N PRO A 156 16.84 9.80 14.96
CA PRO A 156 17.08 11.09 14.33
C PRO A 156 15.91 12.05 14.60
N PRO A 157 16.18 13.33 14.87
CA PRO A 157 15.12 14.32 15.02
C PRO A 157 14.21 14.25 13.81
N ARG A 158 12.91 14.11 14.04
CA ARG A 158 11.97 14.04 12.93
C ARG A 158 12.11 12.83 12.02
N ALA A 159 12.34 11.67 12.62
CA ALA A 159 12.31 10.38 11.95
C ALA A 159 10.98 10.13 11.22
N VAL A 160 11.09 9.79 9.95
CA VAL A 160 9.99 9.47 9.03
C VAL A 160 10.31 8.18 8.30
N ALA A 161 9.41 7.20 8.36
CA ALA A 161 9.46 6.01 7.51
C ALA A 161 8.45 6.13 6.36
N LEU A 162 8.84 5.63 5.19
CA LEU A 162 8.01 5.62 3.98
C LEU A 162 7.54 4.19 3.71
N THR A 163 6.24 4.03 3.46
CA THR A 163 5.63 2.72 3.24
C THR A 163 4.71 2.74 2.03
N PHE A 164 4.59 1.60 1.36
CA PHE A 164 3.69 1.39 0.24
C PHE A 164 2.90 0.10 0.46
N ASP A 165 1.64 0.07 0.06
CA ASP A 165 0.75 -1.08 0.28
C ASP A 165 0.35 -1.74 -1.06
N GLU A 166 -0.18 -2.96 -0.99
CA GLU A 166 -0.82 -3.75 -2.07
C GLU A 166 0.10 -4.33 -3.15
N GLY A 167 1.13 -3.62 -3.60
CA GLY A 167 2.04 -4.10 -4.65
C GLY A 167 1.59 -3.76 -6.07
N TYR A 168 1.19 -2.51 -6.31
CA TYR A 168 0.93 -2.00 -7.66
C TYR A 168 2.22 -1.84 -8.46
N ARG A 169 2.19 -2.19 -9.75
CA ARG A 169 3.35 -2.12 -10.65
C ARG A 169 3.93 -0.70 -10.76
N ASP A 170 3.08 0.32 -10.69
CA ASP A 170 3.48 1.73 -10.72
C ASP A 170 4.42 2.14 -9.55
N GLN A 171 4.40 1.39 -8.45
CA GLN A 171 5.34 1.59 -7.36
C GLN A 171 6.78 1.25 -7.79
N LEU A 172 6.98 0.13 -8.50
CA LEU A 172 8.30 -0.29 -9.01
C LEU A 172 8.77 0.61 -10.14
N GLU A 173 7.86 0.99 -11.04
CA GLU A 173 8.17 1.73 -12.27
C GLU A 173 8.34 3.23 -12.05
N VAL A 174 7.60 3.82 -11.10
CA VAL A 174 7.58 5.27 -10.88
C VAL A 174 8.16 5.64 -9.51
N ALA A 175 7.70 5.01 -8.43
CA ALA A 175 8.12 5.41 -7.08
C ALA A 175 9.58 5.04 -6.78
N VAL A 176 10.01 3.81 -7.11
CA VAL A 176 11.35 3.32 -6.77
C VAL A 176 12.47 4.11 -7.44
N PRO A 177 12.44 4.45 -8.75
CA PRO A 177 13.48 5.30 -9.34
C PRO A 177 13.64 6.65 -8.60
N LEU A 178 12.53 7.28 -8.21
CA LEU A 178 12.56 8.54 -7.44
C LEU A 178 13.12 8.36 -6.03
N LEU A 179 12.88 7.22 -5.39
CA LEU A 179 13.45 6.88 -4.08
C LEU A 179 14.96 6.65 -4.18
N GLU A 180 15.41 5.92 -5.20
CA GLU A 180 16.84 5.64 -5.48
C GLU A 180 17.62 6.91 -5.78
N ASP A 181 17.11 7.76 -6.69
CA ASP A 181 17.71 9.05 -7.04
C ASP A 181 17.93 9.94 -5.81
N LEU A 182 17.06 9.80 -4.79
CA LEU A 182 17.11 10.56 -3.55
C LEU A 182 17.82 9.82 -2.40
N GLY A 183 18.24 8.56 -2.61
CA GLY A 183 18.87 7.70 -1.61
C GLY A 183 17.96 7.40 -0.41
N LEU A 184 16.66 7.18 -0.65
CA LEU A 184 15.65 7.01 0.40
C LEU A 184 15.28 5.55 0.61
N ALA A 185 15.25 5.13 1.88
CA ALA A 185 14.69 3.85 2.27
C ALA A 185 13.16 3.88 2.27
N ALA A 186 12.54 2.79 1.83
CA ALA A 186 11.10 2.55 1.88
C ALA A 186 10.80 1.08 2.17
N THR A 187 9.56 0.80 2.59
CA THR A 187 9.04 -0.57 2.80
C THR A 187 7.80 -0.78 1.95
N PHE A 188 7.76 -1.87 1.19
CA PHE A 188 6.64 -2.25 0.34
C PHE A 188 5.93 -3.46 0.98
N PHE A 189 4.70 -3.26 1.44
CA PHE A 189 3.83 -4.29 1.97
C PHE A 189 3.07 -4.94 0.81
N LEU A 190 3.41 -6.19 0.49
CA LEU A 190 2.89 -6.88 -0.69
C LEU A 190 1.77 -7.84 -0.31
N THR A 191 0.68 -7.84 -1.09
CA THR A 191 -0.40 -8.82 -0.98
C THR A 191 -0.09 -10.02 -1.87
N THR A 192 0.12 -11.19 -1.27
CA THR A 192 0.66 -12.35 -2.02
C THR A 192 -0.33 -12.95 -3.01
N GLY A 193 -1.64 -12.91 -2.73
CA GLY A 193 -2.67 -13.32 -3.68
C GLY A 193 -2.70 -12.46 -4.95
N PHE A 194 -2.30 -11.19 -4.86
CA PHE A 194 -2.17 -10.31 -6.02
C PHE A 194 -0.96 -10.70 -6.86
N LEU A 195 0.21 -10.94 -6.25
CA LEU A 195 1.42 -11.37 -6.96
C LEU A 195 1.22 -12.71 -7.69
N ASP A 196 0.49 -13.65 -7.07
CA ASP A 196 0.16 -14.96 -7.65
C ASP A 196 -0.97 -14.92 -8.69
N ARG A 197 -1.64 -13.77 -8.88
CA ARG A 197 -2.90 -13.66 -9.64
C ARG A 197 -4.00 -14.61 -9.16
N ARG A 198 -3.97 -15.01 -7.88
CA ARG A 198 -5.07 -15.77 -7.25
C ARG A 198 -6.27 -14.92 -6.96
N THR A 199 -6.07 -13.61 -6.82
CA THR A 199 -7.11 -12.60 -6.69
C THR A 199 -6.57 -11.27 -7.20
N VAL A 200 -7.46 -10.31 -7.38
CA VAL A 200 -7.16 -8.95 -7.83
C VAL A 200 -7.78 -7.95 -6.84
N PRO A 201 -7.32 -6.68 -6.81
CA PRO A 201 -7.97 -5.65 -6.03
C PRO A 201 -9.45 -5.53 -6.42
N TRP A 202 -10.34 -5.97 -5.54
CA TRP A 202 -11.77 -6.06 -5.82
C TRP A 202 -12.38 -4.69 -6.16
N TRP A 203 -11.81 -3.60 -5.64
CA TRP A 203 -12.27 -2.24 -5.96
C TRP A 203 -11.87 -1.81 -7.37
N GLU A 204 -10.75 -2.31 -7.91
CA GLU A 204 -10.36 -2.07 -9.30
C GLU A 204 -11.25 -2.89 -10.26
N ARG A 205 -11.56 -4.16 -9.91
CA ARG A 205 -12.58 -4.96 -10.65
C ARG A 205 -13.93 -4.25 -10.65
N LEU A 206 -14.41 -3.80 -9.48
CA LEU A 206 -15.67 -3.08 -9.37
C LEU A 206 -15.68 -1.79 -10.19
N ALA A 207 -14.62 -1.00 -10.14
CA ALA A 207 -14.51 0.22 -10.93
C ALA A 207 -14.51 -0.07 -12.43
N TRP A 208 -13.81 -1.12 -12.84
CA TRP A 208 -13.78 -1.60 -14.22
C TRP A 208 -15.18 -1.96 -14.72
N ASP A 209 -15.92 -2.73 -13.94
CA ASP A 209 -17.27 -3.20 -14.26
C ASP A 209 -18.28 -2.05 -14.30
N VAL A 210 -18.26 -1.16 -13.31
CA VAL A 210 -19.15 0.01 -13.27
C VAL A 210 -18.90 0.95 -14.45
N GLU A 211 -17.64 1.19 -14.83
CA GLU A 211 -17.31 2.05 -15.99
C GLU A 211 -17.81 1.48 -17.33
N ARG A 212 -17.98 0.15 -17.41
CA ARG A 212 -18.37 -0.56 -18.65
C ARG A 212 -19.85 -0.91 -18.71
N SER A 213 -20.57 -0.78 -17.61
CA SER A 213 -21.99 -1.05 -17.55
C SER A 213 -22.75 -0.17 -18.56
N PRO A 214 -23.64 -0.76 -19.38
CA PRO A 214 -24.55 0.00 -20.23
C PRO A 214 -25.72 0.59 -19.42
N ARG A 215 -25.87 0.22 -18.15
CA ARG A 215 -27.01 0.60 -17.32
C ARG A 215 -26.83 2.00 -16.72
N PRO A 216 -27.92 2.76 -16.53
CA PRO A 216 -27.86 4.04 -15.83
C PRO A 216 -27.75 3.89 -14.31
N ASP A 217 -28.25 2.78 -13.75
CA ASP A 217 -28.24 2.46 -12.33
C ASP A 217 -28.20 0.95 -12.10
N VAL A 218 -27.88 0.56 -10.86
CA VAL A 218 -27.96 -0.82 -10.38
C VAL A 218 -28.64 -0.87 -9.02
N GLU A 219 -29.57 -1.82 -8.83
CA GLU A 219 -30.14 -2.13 -7.52
C GLU A 219 -29.34 -3.26 -6.87
N PHE A 220 -28.74 -2.99 -5.70
CA PHE A 220 -27.93 -3.95 -4.98
C PHE A 220 -28.17 -3.85 -3.47
N HIS A 221 -28.53 -4.96 -2.82
CA HIS A 221 -28.92 -5.02 -1.40
C HIS A 221 -29.97 -3.95 -0.99
N GLY A 222 -30.95 -3.69 -1.87
CA GLY A 222 -32.01 -2.70 -1.64
C GLY A 222 -31.59 -1.24 -1.77
N LEU A 223 -30.35 -0.98 -2.23
CA LEU A 223 -29.88 0.35 -2.60
C LEU A 223 -29.90 0.49 -4.14
N VAL A 224 -30.54 1.53 -4.64
CA VAL A 224 -30.41 1.95 -6.05
C VAL A 224 -29.21 2.87 -6.16
N VAL A 225 -28.22 2.46 -6.95
CA VAL A 225 -26.95 3.17 -7.15
C VAL A 225 -26.89 3.71 -8.57
N PRO A 226 -26.98 5.04 -8.77
CA PRO A 226 -26.78 5.66 -10.08
C PRO A 226 -25.32 5.50 -10.54
N LEU A 227 -25.11 5.13 -11.80
CA LEU A 227 -23.79 4.81 -12.37
C LEU A 227 -23.17 5.97 -13.16
N GLU A 228 -23.88 7.10 -13.33
CA GLU A 228 -23.36 8.24 -14.11
C GLU A 228 -22.09 8.83 -13.50
N ASN A 229 -21.91 8.68 -12.19
CA ASN A 229 -20.68 9.02 -11.50
C ASN A 229 -20.02 7.76 -10.93
N THR A 230 -19.15 7.15 -11.72
CA THR A 230 -18.39 5.94 -11.37
C THR A 230 -17.74 6.02 -10.01
N SER A 231 -17.09 7.13 -9.65
CA SER A 231 -16.40 7.25 -8.34
C SER A 231 -17.38 7.21 -7.16
N ILE A 232 -18.57 7.80 -7.31
CA ILE A 232 -19.60 7.74 -6.27
C ILE A 232 -20.21 6.34 -6.21
N ALA A 233 -20.51 5.73 -7.36
CA ALA A 233 -21.07 4.38 -7.44
C ALA A 233 -20.14 3.33 -6.82
N VAL A 234 -18.86 3.35 -7.21
CA VAL A 234 -17.81 2.45 -6.66
C VAL A 234 -17.68 2.64 -5.16
N ARG A 235 -17.75 3.88 -4.65
CA ARG A 235 -17.72 4.11 -3.20
C ARG A 235 -18.95 3.54 -2.49
N GLN A 236 -20.15 3.77 -3.02
CA GLN A 236 -21.39 3.27 -2.41
C GLN A 236 -21.46 1.74 -2.38
N LEU A 237 -21.14 1.09 -3.50
CA LEU A 237 -21.06 -0.36 -3.58
C LEU A 237 -19.89 -0.90 -2.74
N GLY A 238 -18.74 -0.23 -2.79
CA GLY A 238 -17.55 -0.58 -2.00
C GLY A 238 -17.77 -0.51 -0.49
N ASP A 239 -18.55 0.45 0.01
CA ASP A 239 -18.90 0.55 1.43
C ASP A 239 -19.72 -0.65 1.93
N LEU A 240 -20.47 -1.31 1.03
CA LEU A 240 -21.19 -2.55 1.31
C LEU A 240 -20.26 -3.77 1.24
N LEU A 241 -19.51 -3.88 0.14
CA LEU A 241 -18.58 -4.99 -0.12
C LEU A 241 -17.46 -5.05 0.92
N GLY A 242 -16.98 -3.90 1.39
CA GLY A 242 -15.95 -3.78 2.43
C GLY A 242 -16.37 -4.28 3.81
N ARG A 243 -17.64 -4.67 4.00
CA ARG A 243 -18.14 -5.26 5.27
C ARG A 243 -18.29 -6.78 5.20
N MET A 244 -18.06 -7.35 4.03
CA MET A 244 -18.23 -8.78 3.77
C MET A 244 -16.92 -9.52 4.04
N THR A 245 -17.04 -10.81 4.37
CA THR A 245 -15.89 -11.73 4.29
C THR A 245 -15.46 -11.88 2.83
N VAL A 246 -14.22 -12.32 2.60
CA VAL A 246 -13.68 -12.53 1.25
C VAL A 246 -14.61 -13.44 0.42
N PRO A 247 -15.07 -14.62 0.87
CA PRO A 247 -15.95 -15.45 0.06
C PRO A 247 -17.30 -14.80 -0.28
N SER A 248 -17.89 -14.08 0.68
CA SER A 248 -19.15 -13.37 0.45
C SER A 248 -18.97 -12.17 -0.49
N ARG A 249 -17.82 -11.50 -0.42
CA ARG A 249 -17.47 -10.39 -1.31
C ARG A 249 -17.27 -10.86 -2.75
N GLU A 250 -16.56 -11.97 -2.97
CA GLU A 250 -16.39 -12.53 -4.32
C GLU A 250 -17.75 -12.92 -4.93
N ALA A 251 -18.59 -13.63 -4.19
CA ALA A 251 -19.95 -13.96 -4.66
C ALA A 251 -20.80 -12.71 -4.95
N ALA A 252 -20.61 -11.64 -4.18
CA ALA A 252 -21.27 -10.36 -4.40
C ALA A 252 -20.77 -9.64 -5.66
N LEU A 253 -19.47 -9.72 -5.98
CA LEU A 253 -18.91 -9.17 -7.21
C LEU A 253 -19.44 -9.92 -8.44
N ASP A 254 -19.48 -11.26 -8.38
CA ASP A 254 -20.03 -12.06 -9.48
C ASP A 254 -21.51 -11.73 -9.72
N ARG A 255 -22.27 -11.48 -8.63
CA ARG A 255 -23.65 -11.02 -8.77
C ARG A 255 -23.75 -9.60 -9.35
N LEU A 256 -22.83 -8.70 -8.97
CA LEU A 256 -22.78 -7.35 -9.52
C LEU A 256 -22.44 -7.36 -11.01
N GLU A 257 -21.53 -8.23 -11.46
CA GLU A 257 -21.20 -8.40 -12.86
C GLU A 257 -22.45 -8.73 -13.71
N GLU A 258 -23.26 -9.69 -13.24
CA GLU A 258 -24.55 -10.02 -13.88
C GLU A 258 -25.52 -8.82 -13.90
N LEU A 259 -25.64 -8.12 -12.76
CA LEU A 259 -26.56 -6.99 -12.60
C LEU A 259 -26.15 -5.76 -13.41
N LEU A 260 -24.84 -5.58 -13.60
CA LEU A 260 -24.26 -4.50 -14.40
C LEU A 260 -24.26 -4.83 -15.89
N GLU A 261 -24.65 -6.05 -16.29
CA GLU A 261 -24.65 -6.50 -17.69
C GLU A 261 -23.27 -6.37 -18.36
N VAL A 262 -22.22 -6.76 -17.63
CA VAL A 262 -20.84 -6.79 -18.13
C VAL A 262 -20.26 -8.20 -18.10
N ASP A 263 -19.22 -8.41 -18.91
CA ASP A 263 -18.38 -9.61 -18.91
C ASP A 263 -17.00 -9.16 -18.37
N SER A 264 -16.74 -9.42 -17.09
CA SER A 264 -15.60 -8.85 -16.37
C SER A 264 -14.31 -9.52 -16.82
N LYS A 265 -13.60 -8.84 -17.74
CA LYS A 265 -12.28 -9.26 -18.24
C LYS A 265 -11.12 -8.61 -17.47
N PHE A 266 -11.35 -8.27 -16.21
CA PHE A 266 -10.34 -7.61 -15.39
C PHE A 266 -9.38 -8.65 -14.77
N ASP A 267 -8.14 -8.68 -15.26
CA ASP A 267 -7.08 -9.60 -14.80
C ASP A 267 -6.01 -8.93 -13.93
N GLY A 268 -5.92 -7.60 -13.97
CA GLY A 268 -4.94 -6.82 -13.21
C GLY A 268 -3.50 -6.96 -13.70
N ASP A 269 -3.24 -7.59 -14.85
CA ASP A 269 -1.89 -7.99 -15.27
C ASP A 269 -0.94 -6.81 -15.45
N SER A 270 -1.41 -5.75 -16.12
CA SER A 270 -0.63 -4.52 -16.29
C SER A 270 -0.58 -3.67 -15.03
N LEU A 271 -1.43 -3.95 -14.05
CA LEU A 271 -1.66 -3.09 -12.88
C LEU A 271 -0.83 -3.52 -11.67
N LEU A 272 -0.66 -4.82 -11.49
CA LEU A 272 -0.09 -5.43 -10.29
C LEU A 272 1.32 -5.96 -10.57
N MET A 273 2.17 -5.90 -9.55
CA MET A 273 3.44 -6.63 -9.57
C MET A 273 3.20 -8.14 -9.61
N ASP A 274 4.14 -8.87 -10.18
CA ASP A 274 4.30 -10.31 -9.98
C ASP A 274 5.50 -10.60 -9.05
N TRP A 275 5.91 -11.86 -8.94
CA TRP A 275 7.06 -12.25 -8.11
C TRP A 275 8.42 -11.79 -8.65
N ASP A 276 8.57 -11.64 -9.96
CA ASP A 276 9.79 -11.14 -10.56
C ASP A 276 9.94 -9.65 -10.25
N ASP A 277 8.85 -8.89 -10.33
CA ASP A 277 8.79 -7.49 -9.89
C ASP A 277 9.09 -7.35 -8.39
N ALA A 278 8.54 -8.22 -7.53
CA ALA A 278 8.81 -8.23 -6.10
C ALA A 278 10.29 -8.56 -5.79
N THR A 279 10.89 -9.46 -6.56
CA THR A 279 12.33 -9.75 -6.49
C THR A 279 13.16 -8.56 -6.94
N ALA A 280 12.73 -7.87 -8.00
CA ALA A 280 13.37 -6.66 -8.49
C ALA A 280 13.35 -5.55 -7.43
N LEU A 281 12.22 -5.33 -6.74
CA LEU A 281 12.12 -4.41 -5.60
C LEU A 281 13.19 -4.69 -4.53
N ALA A 282 13.27 -5.95 -4.09
CA ALA A 282 14.21 -6.36 -3.05
C ALA A 282 15.68 -6.18 -3.51
N SER A 283 15.98 -6.54 -4.76
CA SER A 283 17.33 -6.39 -5.34
C SER A 283 17.78 -4.93 -5.43
N ARG A 284 16.83 -4.00 -5.54
CA ARG A 284 17.04 -2.54 -5.54
C ARG A 284 17.16 -1.94 -4.14
N GLY A 285 17.26 -2.78 -3.12
CA GLY A 285 17.47 -2.36 -1.73
C GLY A 285 16.22 -1.85 -1.02
N MET A 286 15.03 -2.09 -1.59
CA MET A 286 13.76 -1.78 -0.93
C MET A 286 13.40 -2.88 0.07
N ASN A 287 12.85 -2.50 1.23
CA ASN A 287 12.40 -3.48 2.22
C ASN A 287 11.05 -4.06 1.83
N ILE A 288 10.81 -5.32 2.21
CA ILE A 288 9.55 -6.02 1.92
C ILE A 288 8.83 -6.37 3.22
N GLY A 289 7.53 -6.04 3.27
CA GLY A 289 6.60 -6.41 4.32
C GLY A 289 5.42 -7.22 3.78
N SER A 290 4.62 -7.81 4.67
CA SER A 290 3.39 -8.51 4.30
C SER A 290 2.18 -7.57 4.26
N HIS A 291 1.30 -7.73 3.29
CA HIS A 291 -0.01 -7.08 3.26
C HIS A 291 -1.15 -8.08 3.09
N SER A 292 -1.10 -9.15 3.89
CA SER A 292 -2.09 -10.26 3.88
C SER A 292 -2.05 -11.08 2.58
N ASP A 293 -2.84 -12.15 2.52
CA ASP A 293 -2.89 -13.00 1.32
C ASP A 293 -4.01 -12.56 0.37
N MET A 294 -5.22 -12.40 0.90
CA MET A 294 -6.44 -12.14 0.13
C MET A 294 -7.01 -10.73 0.33
N HIS A 295 -6.24 -9.83 0.97
CA HIS A 295 -6.66 -8.46 1.27
C HIS A 295 -8.04 -8.36 1.97
N PRO A 296 -8.28 -9.10 3.08
CA PRO A 296 -9.54 -9.05 3.80
C PRO A 296 -9.67 -7.77 4.65
N VAL A 297 -10.90 -7.35 4.93
CA VAL A 297 -11.13 -6.49 6.10
C VAL A 297 -11.07 -7.37 7.34
N MET A 298 -9.97 -7.26 8.10
CA MET A 298 -9.62 -8.25 9.12
C MET A 298 -10.76 -8.54 10.10
N ILE A 299 -11.49 -7.53 10.58
CA ILE A 299 -12.57 -7.72 11.56
C ILE A 299 -13.79 -8.48 11.01
N ALA A 300 -14.02 -8.44 9.69
CA ALA A 300 -15.12 -9.17 9.06
C ALA A 300 -14.87 -10.68 9.10
N GLU A 301 -13.59 -11.07 9.12
CA GLU A 301 -13.17 -12.46 9.11
C GLU A 301 -13.22 -13.15 10.47
N THR A 302 -13.43 -14.46 10.44
CA THR A 302 -13.28 -15.31 11.63
C THR A 302 -11.83 -15.34 12.11
N GLU A 303 -11.60 -15.66 13.39
CA GLU A 303 -10.22 -15.77 13.92
C GLU A 303 -9.35 -16.75 13.11
N ALA A 304 -9.92 -17.89 12.73
CA ALA A 304 -9.21 -18.90 11.95
C ALA A 304 -8.86 -18.38 10.54
N ALA A 305 -9.77 -17.66 9.89
CA ALA A 305 -9.52 -17.05 8.59
C ALA A 305 -8.44 -15.95 8.65
N GLN A 306 -8.53 -15.05 9.63
CA GLN A 306 -7.49 -14.03 9.88
C GLN A 306 -6.11 -14.66 10.12
N HIS A 307 -6.06 -15.75 10.88
CA HIS A 307 -4.82 -16.48 11.13
C HIS A 307 -4.28 -17.15 9.87
N HIS A 308 -5.13 -17.87 9.15
CA HIS A 308 -4.75 -18.56 7.91
C HIS A 308 -4.16 -17.58 6.90
N ASP A 309 -4.86 -16.48 6.64
CA ASP A 309 -4.48 -15.48 5.65
C ASP A 309 -3.11 -14.87 5.95
N LEU A 310 -2.90 -14.34 7.17
CA LEU A 310 -1.63 -13.71 7.52
C LEU A 310 -0.46 -14.70 7.55
N VAL A 311 -0.69 -15.95 7.96
CA VAL A 311 0.34 -16.99 7.95
C VAL A 311 0.67 -17.44 6.53
N ALA A 312 -0.33 -17.58 5.66
CA ALA A 312 -0.13 -17.94 4.25
C ALA A 312 0.71 -16.88 3.53
N ALA A 313 0.39 -15.61 3.70
CA ALA A 313 1.16 -14.50 3.12
C ALA A 313 2.61 -14.48 3.63
N ALA A 314 2.81 -14.58 4.94
CA ALA A 314 4.15 -14.61 5.52
C ALA A 314 4.97 -15.81 5.03
N LYS A 315 4.33 -16.97 4.84
CA LYS A 315 4.97 -18.17 4.28
C LYS A 315 5.35 -17.97 2.83
N SER A 316 4.42 -17.50 1.99
CA SER A 316 4.65 -17.28 0.56
C SER A 316 5.79 -16.29 0.31
N LEU A 317 5.82 -15.16 1.03
CA LEU A 317 6.92 -14.19 0.92
C LEU A 317 8.28 -14.80 1.30
N ARG A 318 8.36 -15.61 2.36
CA ARG A 318 9.61 -16.27 2.78
C ARG A 318 10.09 -17.34 1.80
N GLN A 319 9.16 -17.96 1.08
CA GLN A 319 9.49 -19.00 0.10
C GLN A 319 10.00 -18.39 -1.21
N ASN A 320 9.42 -17.27 -1.63
CA ASN A 320 9.73 -16.65 -2.92
C ASN A 320 10.81 -15.56 -2.82
N LEU A 321 11.00 -14.92 -1.66
CA LEU A 321 11.97 -13.85 -1.49
C LEU A 321 13.04 -14.21 -0.46
N SER A 322 14.30 -13.90 -0.81
CA SER A 322 15.46 -14.12 0.07
C SER A 322 15.70 -12.99 1.07
N VAL A 323 14.68 -12.18 1.37
CA VAL A 323 14.75 -11.06 2.33
C VAL A 323 13.88 -11.33 3.56
N PRO A 324 14.28 -10.84 4.74
CA PRO A 324 13.50 -11.04 5.95
C PRO A 324 12.20 -10.21 5.91
N VAL A 325 11.05 -10.87 6.03
CA VAL A 325 9.74 -10.22 6.17
C VAL A 325 9.34 -10.17 7.64
N ARG A 326 9.56 -9.03 8.29
CA ARG A 326 9.40 -8.88 9.75
C ARG A 326 8.23 -7.98 10.13
N SER A 327 7.61 -7.32 9.17
CA SER A 327 6.50 -6.42 9.38
C SER A 327 5.29 -6.78 8.51
N VAL A 328 4.10 -6.40 8.98
CA VAL A 328 2.84 -6.55 8.24
C VAL A 328 2.02 -5.26 8.34
N ALA A 329 1.39 -4.84 7.25
CA ALA A 329 0.35 -3.83 7.28
C ALA A 329 -1.01 -4.52 7.20
N TYR A 330 -1.96 -4.19 8.09
CA TYR A 330 -3.31 -4.74 7.96
C TYR A 330 -4.03 -4.08 6.78
N PRO A 331 -4.62 -4.86 5.87
CA PRO A 331 -5.50 -4.31 4.83
C PRO A 331 -6.65 -3.58 5.50
N HIS A 332 -7.04 -2.43 4.91
CA HIS A 332 -8.07 -1.56 5.48
C HIS A 332 -7.84 -1.30 6.98
N GLY A 333 -6.61 -0.96 7.38
CA GLY A 333 -6.22 -0.86 8.77
C GLY A 333 -6.81 0.33 9.55
N GLU A 334 -7.93 0.90 9.13
CA GLU A 334 -8.60 1.99 9.84
C GLU A 334 -9.17 1.55 11.20
N GLU A 335 -9.64 2.53 11.98
CA GLU A 335 -10.30 2.24 13.25
C GLU A 335 -11.55 1.38 13.04
N GLY A 336 -11.66 0.30 13.81
CA GLY A 336 -12.77 -0.66 13.70
C GLY A 336 -12.54 -1.80 12.71
N ASN A 337 -11.53 -1.76 11.84
CA ASN A 337 -11.36 -2.77 10.79
C ASN A 337 -10.37 -3.90 11.13
N PHE A 338 -9.70 -3.83 12.28
CA PHE A 338 -8.84 -4.88 12.82
C PHE A 338 -8.99 -4.99 14.33
N ASP A 339 -8.80 -6.19 14.88
CA ASP A 339 -9.07 -6.49 16.29
C ASP A 339 -7.86 -7.16 17.00
N ARG A 340 -8.09 -7.68 18.21
CA ARG A 340 -7.04 -8.41 18.96
C ARG A 340 -6.68 -9.75 18.31
N LYS A 341 -7.59 -10.36 17.55
CA LYS A 341 -7.36 -11.63 16.85
C LYS A 341 -6.38 -11.42 15.70
N ALA A 342 -6.57 -10.34 14.93
CA ALA A 342 -5.65 -9.94 13.86
C ALA A 342 -4.22 -9.71 14.41
N ARG A 343 -4.11 -9.05 15.57
CA ARG A 343 -2.81 -8.82 16.24
C ARG A 343 -2.15 -10.11 16.72
N ARG A 344 -2.92 -11.09 17.18
CA ARG A 344 -2.40 -12.41 17.56
C ARG A 344 -1.97 -13.21 16.33
N ALA A 345 -2.77 -13.19 15.27
CA ALA A 345 -2.45 -13.79 13.99
C ALA A 345 -1.16 -13.22 13.39
N ALA A 346 -0.98 -11.90 13.38
CA ALA A 346 0.24 -11.26 12.91
C ALA A 346 1.49 -11.74 13.67
N ARG A 347 1.41 -11.87 15.00
CA ARG A 347 2.50 -12.45 15.82
C ARG A 347 2.74 -13.93 15.49
N ALA A 348 1.68 -14.72 15.35
CA ALA A 348 1.76 -16.14 15.03
C ALA A 348 2.37 -16.38 13.64
N ALA A 349 2.13 -15.48 12.68
CA ALA A 349 2.76 -15.46 11.37
C ALA A 349 4.27 -15.11 11.43
N GLY A 350 4.79 -14.71 12.59
CA GLY A 350 6.20 -14.40 12.82
C GLY A 350 6.55 -12.92 12.58
N HIS A 351 5.57 -12.03 12.43
CA HIS A 351 5.83 -10.60 12.32
C HIS A 351 6.22 -10.00 13.69
N ARG A 352 7.26 -9.18 13.67
CA ARG A 352 7.74 -8.42 14.83
C ARG A 352 6.95 -7.13 15.04
N TYR A 353 6.47 -6.54 13.95
CA TYR A 353 5.70 -5.30 13.94
C TYR A 353 4.48 -5.43 13.04
N ALA A 354 3.39 -4.75 13.41
CA ALA A 354 2.25 -4.59 12.53
C ALA A 354 1.76 -3.15 12.49
N LEU A 355 1.34 -2.70 11.32
CA LEU A 355 0.97 -1.32 11.02
C LEU A 355 -0.51 -1.23 10.67
N CYS A 356 -1.16 -0.16 11.14
CA CYS A 356 -2.55 0.18 10.83
C CYS A 356 -2.60 1.51 10.07
N ALA A 357 -3.77 1.85 9.51
CA ALA A 357 -4.02 3.11 8.80
C ALA A 357 -4.56 4.21 9.73
N ILE A 358 -4.50 4.03 11.05
CA ILE A 358 -4.90 5.05 12.03
C ILE A 358 -3.82 6.15 12.07
N PRO A 359 -4.16 7.43 11.76
CA PRO A 359 -3.20 8.53 11.79
C PRO A 359 -2.58 8.74 13.18
N GLY A 360 -1.26 8.95 13.22
CA GLY A 360 -0.61 9.31 14.47
C GLY A 360 0.91 9.25 14.45
N VAL A 361 1.48 9.44 15.64
CA VAL A 361 2.92 9.40 15.90
C VAL A 361 3.20 8.22 16.82
N ASN A 362 4.21 7.42 16.48
CA ASN A 362 4.64 6.28 17.28
C ASN A 362 5.71 6.71 18.27
N ARG A 363 5.52 6.35 19.55
CA ARG A 363 6.44 6.56 20.67
C ARG A 363 6.84 5.20 21.26
N PRO A 364 7.79 5.09 22.21
CA PRO A 364 8.15 3.80 22.80
C PRO A 364 6.98 3.05 23.42
N SER A 365 5.92 3.75 23.86
CA SER A 365 4.68 3.17 24.38
C SER A 365 3.67 2.73 23.31
N ALA A 366 3.97 2.89 22.03
CA ALA A 366 3.07 2.48 20.96
C ALA A 366 2.88 0.94 20.97
N PRO A 367 1.68 0.43 20.63
CA PRO A 367 1.48 -1.01 20.52
C PRO A 367 2.28 -1.57 19.32
N PRO A 368 3.20 -2.54 19.51
CA PRO A 368 4.04 -3.06 18.40
C PRO A 368 3.25 -3.71 17.25
N MET A 369 2.03 -4.18 17.54
CA MET A 369 1.12 -4.80 16.57
C MET A 369 0.04 -3.85 16.05
N ALA A 370 0.19 -2.55 16.26
CA ALA A 370 -0.73 -1.53 15.76
C ALA A 370 -0.04 -0.16 15.65
N LEU A 371 1.12 -0.14 14.99
CA LEU A 371 1.85 1.10 14.69
C LEU A 371 1.02 1.97 13.76
N ARG A 372 0.93 3.26 14.09
CA ARG A 372 0.09 4.24 13.39
C ARG A 372 0.78 4.74 12.12
N ARG A 373 0.00 4.89 11.05
CA ARG A 373 0.44 5.46 9.76
C ARG A 373 -0.48 6.57 9.30
N VAL A 374 0.07 7.47 8.48
CA VAL A 374 -0.67 8.55 7.84
C VAL A 374 -0.73 8.27 6.35
N SER A 375 -1.92 8.16 5.77
CA SER A 375 -2.06 8.14 4.30
C SER A 375 -1.64 9.49 3.73
N ALA A 376 -0.69 9.46 2.78
CA ALA A 376 -0.09 10.66 2.24
C ALA A 376 -0.97 11.36 1.18
N GLY A 377 -1.81 10.60 0.45
CA GLY A 377 -2.77 11.09 -0.55
C GLY A 377 -2.20 12.05 -1.62
N LEU A 378 -3.09 12.67 -2.43
CA LEU A 378 -2.74 13.75 -3.38
C LEU A 378 -2.24 15.04 -2.70
N ASP A 379 -2.67 15.31 -1.48
CA ASP A 379 -2.71 16.65 -0.92
C ASP A 379 -1.37 17.12 -0.32
N HIS A 380 -0.58 17.77 -1.19
CA HIS A 380 0.56 18.64 -0.84
C HIS A 380 0.28 19.59 0.37
N PRO A 381 -0.93 20.15 0.61
CA PRO A 381 -1.19 21.00 1.77
C PRO A 381 -1.28 20.25 3.10
N ARG A 382 -1.79 19.00 3.14
CA ARG A 382 -1.90 18.22 4.39
C ARG A 382 -0.54 17.76 4.87
N LEU A 383 0.32 17.26 3.97
CA LEU A 383 1.74 16.99 4.28
C LEU A 383 2.45 18.26 4.78
N ALA A 384 2.18 19.41 4.16
CA ALA A 384 2.73 20.70 4.57
C ALA A 384 2.26 21.18 5.95
N VAL A 385 0.97 21.09 6.25
CA VAL A 385 0.41 21.46 7.55
C VAL A 385 0.89 20.49 8.65
N MET A 386 0.93 19.19 8.36
CA MET A 386 1.39 18.18 9.32
C MET A 386 2.89 18.32 9.63
N ALA A 387 3.73 18.63 8.64
CA ALA A 387 5.13 18.90 8.91
C ALA A 387 5.37 20.27 9.56
N ARG A 388 4.48 21.26 9.35
CA ARG A 388 4.51 22.54 10.07
C ARG A 388 4.05 22.43 11.53
N SER A 389 3.21 21.43 11.86
CA SER A 389 2.84 21.10 13.24
C SER A 389 3.96 20.45 14.05
N TRP A 390 5.13 20.24 13.43
CA TRP A 390 6.31 19.79 14.14
C TRP A 390 6.84 20.89 15.07
N PRO A 391 7.05 20.62 16.37
CA PRO A 391 7.80 21.55 17.22
C PRO A 391 9.09 21.97 16.51
N ARG A 392 9.37 23.27 16.42
CA ARG A 392 10.65 23.73 15.86
C ARG A 392 11.74 23.27 16.82
N GLY A 393 12.33 22.11 16.54
CA GLY A 393 13.56 21.70 17.21
C GLY A 393 14.59 22.77 16.88
N GLU A 394 15.08 23.46 17.90
CA GLU A 394 16.06 24.52 17.75
C GLU A 394 17.23 24.07 16.88
N LYS A 395 17.70 25.01 16.05
CA LYS A 395 18.85 24.82 15.16
C LYS A 395 20.00 24.25 15.99
N LEU A 396 20.58 23.16 15.51
CA LEU A 396 21.85 22.66 16.02
C LEU A 396 22.87 23.81 15.90
N VAL A 397 23.21 24.45 17.01
CA VAL A 397 24.26 25.47 17.05
C VAL A 397 25.53 24.77 16.59
N ARG A 398 26.04 25.16 15.42
CA ARG A 398 27.38 24.77 14.97
C ARG A 398 28.35 25.18 16.07
N ARG A 399 28.97 24.22 16.76
CA ARG A 399 30.15 24.47 17.59
C ARG A 399 31.16 25.21 16.72
N ARG A 400 31.45 26.47 17.05
CA ARG A 400 32.67 27.13 16.58
C ARG A 400 33.83 26.29 17.11
N LYS A 401 34.70 25.84 16.20
CA LYS A 401 36.00 25.29 16.58
C LYS A 401 36.71 26.33 17.44
N GLY A 402 37.02 25.96 18.68
CA GLY A 402 38.00 26.70 19.47
C GLY A 402 39.33 26.65 18.72
N VAL A 403 39.89 27.82 18.45
CA VAL A 403 41.32 27.98 18.25
C VAL A 403 41.83 28.36 19.63
N ASP A 404 42.36 27.37 20.34
CA ASP A 404 43.34 27.63 21.38
C ASP A 404 44.61 28.11 20.68
N SER A 405 45.02 29.32 20.98
CA SER A 405 46.41 29.75 20.86
C SER A 405 46.78 30.42 22.17
N GLY A 406 47.41 29.64 23.04
CA GLY A 406 48.27 30.17 24.09
C GLY A 406 49.51 30.82 23.49
N GLY A 407 50.01 31.83 24.20
CA GLY A 407 51.18 32.63 23.87
C GLY A 407 51.15 33.91 24.67
#